data_AF-U1YBT5-F1
#
_entry.id   AF-U1YBT5-F1
#
_cell.length_a   1.000
_cell.length_b   1.000
_cell.length_c   1.000
_cell.angle_alpha   90.00
_cell.angle_beta   90.00
_cell.angle_gamma   90.00
#
_symmetry.space_group_name_H-M   'P 1'
#
loop_
_entity.id
_entity.type
_entity.pdbx_description
1 polymer ?
#
loop_
_entity_poly.entity_id
_entity_poly.type
_entity_poly.pdbx_seq_one_letter_code
_entity_poly.pdbx_strand_id
1 'polypeptide(L)' 'MKRKSALSLLSNEELLKIYTEAISLDLDGDFIKLIKAELIRRGIRF' A
#
# COMPACT_ATOMS: atom_id res chain seq x y z
N MET A 1 -15.68 13.70 9.85
CA MET A 1 -15.41 12.32 9.36
C MET A 1 -13.99 12.28 8.81
N LYS A 2 -13.09 11.43 9.34
CA LYS A 2 -11.75 11.25 8.74
C LYS A 2 -11.94 10.68 7.32
N ARG A 3 -11.41 11.34 6.29
CA ARG A 3 -11.46 10.83 4.91
C ARG A 3 -10.72 9.49 4.87
N LYS A 4 -11.42 8.42 4.50
CA LYS A 4 -10.81 7.11 4.26
C LYS A 4 -10.03 7.20 2.95
N SER A 5 -8.73 6.87 2.98
CA SER A 5 -7.94 6.79 1.75
C SER A 5 -8.44 5.60 0.91
N ALA A 6 -8.30 5.64 -0.43
CA ALA A 6 -8.71 4.51 -1.27
C ALA A 6 -7.98 3.21 -0.87
N LEU A 7 -6.70 3.32 -0.46
CA LEU A 7 -5.92 2.19 0.04
C LEU A 7 -6.50 1.58 1.32
N SER A 8 -7.22 2.37 2.14
CA SER A 8 -7.86 1.86 3.37
C SER A 8 -9.06 0.92 3.11
N LEU A 9 -9.56 0.87 1.86
CA LEU A 9 -10.65 -0.01 1.45
C LEU A 9 -10.17 -1.39 0.99
N LEU A 10 -8.89 -1.50 0.63
CA LEU A 10 -8.28 -2.75 0.18
C LEU A 10 -8.04 -3.69 1.38
N SER A 11 -8.14 -4.99 1.16
CA SER A 11 -7.66 -6.00 2.10
C SER A 11 -6.12 -5.97 2.22
N ASN A 12 -5.58 -6.65 3.22
CA ASN A 12 -4.13 -6.74 3.40
C ASN A 12 -3.46 -7.49 2.24
N GLU A 13 -4.12 -8.53 1.72
CA GLU A 13 -3.63 -9.34 0.62
C GLU A 13 -3.56 -8.52 -0.68
N GLU A 14 -4.61 -7.77 -1.00
CA GLU A 14 -4.63 -6.88 -2.16
C GLU A 14 -3.54 -5.81 -2.09
N LEU A 15 -3.35 -5.18 -0.91
CA LEU A 15 -2.30 -4.20 -0.71
C LEU A 15 -0.89 -4.79 -0.88
N LEU A 16 -0.65 -6.00 -0.37
CA LEU A 16 0.63 -6.70 -0.53
C LEU A 16 0.90 -7.07 -1.98
N LYS A 17 -0.12 -7.52 -2.70
CA LYS A 17 -0.01 -7.82 -4.13
C LYS A 17 0.34 -6.57 -4.94
N ILE A 18 -0.39 -5.47 -4.73
CA ILE A 18 -0.13 -4.20 -5.42
C ILE A 18 1.28 -3.68 -5.07
N TYR A 19 1.71 -3.76 -3.80
CA TYR A 19 3.07 -3.38 -3.41
C TYR A 19 4.13 -4.16 -4.18
N THR A 20 3.97 -5.48 -4.28
CA THR A 20 4.92 -6.38 -4.93
C THR A 20 4.97 -6.14 -6.44
N GLU A 21 3.81 -5.98 -7.07
CA GLU A 21 3.71 -5.66 -8.50
C GLU A 21 4.29 -4.27 -8.80
N ALA A 22 4.02 -3.27 -7.96
CA ALA A 22 4.55 -1.91 -8.13
C ALA A 22 6.09 -1.87 -8.08
N ILE A 23 6.71 -2.65 -7.19
CA ILE A 23 8.17 -2.80 -7.15
C ILE A 23 8.68 -3.51 -8.41
N SER A 24 8.01 -4.60 -8.81
CA SER A 24 8.43 -5.41 -9.97
C SER A 24 8.37 -4.62 -11.28
N LEU A 25 7.45 -3.66 -11.37
CA LEU A 25 7.24 -2.80 -12.53
C LEU A 25 8.03 -1.48 -12.46
N ASP A 26 8.85 -1.28 -11.41
CA ASP A 26 9.59 -0.03 -11.15
C ASP A 26 8.68 1.21 -11.24
N LEU A 27 7.49 1.11 -10.64
CA LEU A 27 6.53 2.21 -10.61
C LEU A 27 7.03 3.36 -9.74
N ASP A 28 6.37 4.50 -9.90
CA ASP A 28 6.67 5.73 -9.18
C ASP A 28 6.91 5.50 -7.67
N GLY A 29 8.04 6.02 -7.19
CA GLY A 29 8.49 5.80 -5.82
C GLY A 29 7.55 6.39 -4.77
N ASP A 30 6.81 7.46 -5.09
CA ASP A 30 5.85 8.04 -4.16
C ASP A 30 4.58 7.18 -4.06
N PHE A 31 4.14 6.57 -5.17
CA PHE A 31 3.09 5.55 -5.15
C PHE A 31 3.46 4.36 -4.25
N ILE A 32 4.69 3.84 -4.38
CA ILE A 32 5.18 2.73 -3.55
C ILE A 32 5.22 3.13 -2.06
N LYS A 33 5.68 4.36 -1.75
CA LYS A 33 5.70 4.88 -0.36
C LYS A 33 4.31 4.94 0.25
N LEU A 34 3.29 5.34 -0.51
CA LEU A 34 1.90 5.39 -0.01
C LEU A 34 1.37 4.01 0.37
N ILE A 35 1.63 3.01 -0.46
CA ILE A 35 1.24 1.62 -0.17
C ILE A 35 1.99 1.10 1.05
N LYS A 36 3.31 1.33 1.12
CA LYS A 36 4.14 0.91 2.25
C LYS A 36 3.67 1.54 3.56
N ALA A 37 3.33 2.82 3.55
CA ALA A 37 2.81 3.52 4.73
C ALA A 37 1.48 2.92 5.20
N GLU A 38 0.58 2.55 4.29
CA GLU A 38 -0.68 1.90 4.65
C GLU A 38 -0.46 0.50 5.23
N LEU A 39 0.47 -0.28 4.70
CA LEU A 39 0.82 -1.61 5.22
C LEU A 39 1.43 -1.51 6.63
N ILE A 40 2.32 -0.53 6.87
CA ILE A 40 2.87 -0.25 8.21
C ILE A 40 1.75 0.20 9.18
N ARG A 41 0.83 1.07 8.73
CA ARG A 41 -0.32 1.52 9.53
C ARG A 41 -1.20 0.35 10.01
N ARG A 42 -1.24 -0.74 9.24
CA ARG A 42 -1.97 -1.97 9.55
C ARG A 42 -1.16 -2.98 10.37
N GLY A 43 0.08 -2.66 10.72
CA GLY A 43 0.97 -3.50 11.53
C GLY A 43 1.75 -4.54 10.73
N ILE A 44 1.74 -4.49 9.40
CA ILE A 44 2.53 -5.38 8.55
C ILE A 44 3.96 -4.83 8.47
N ARG A 45 4.93 -5.66 8.84
CA ARG A 45 6.37 -5.34 8.80
C ARG A 45 7.01 -5.95 7.56
N PHE A 46 7.99 -5.23 7.00
CA PHE A 46 8.77 -5.62 5.81
C PHE A 46 10.21 -5.90 6.19
#